data_AF-A0A3S4IFF8-F1
#
_entry.id   AF-A0A3S4IFF8-F1
#
_cell.length_a   1.000
_cell.length_b   1.000
_cell.length_c   1.000
_cell.angle_alpha   90.00
_cell.angle_beta   90.00
_cell.angle_gamma   90.00
#
_symmetry.space_group_name_H-M   'P 1'
#
loop_
_entity.id
_entity.type
_entity.pdbx_description
1 polymer ?
#
loop_
_entity_poly.entity_id
_entity_poly.type
_entity_poly.pdbx_seq_one_letter_code
_entity_poly.pdbx_strand_id
1 'polypeptide(L)'
;MRHGSPELVRQVRRGKLDAALVALPLEATGLTVTPLDWQEPLIAALPSVWPEASLTSLSLTALNHRPLFWFKRERNPAFFDYTRHIFRRAGYAPSCLEEPLEHDVLLARIAHGDGLSLLPARLPLFSARA
;
A
#
# COMPACT_ATOMS: atom_id res chain seq x y z
N MET A 1 -6.02 -14.70 6.55
CA MET A 1 -5.64 -13.36 7.01
C MET A 1 -4.45 -12.87 6.21
N ARG A 2 -4.50 -11.67 5.64
CA ARG A 2 -3.38 -11.10 4.87
C ARG A 2 -2.30 -10.64 5.85
N HIS A 3 -1.26 -11.45 6.05
CA HIS A 3 -0.16 -11.08 6.93
C HIS A 3 0.64 -9.94 6.30
N GLY A 4 0.72 -8.79 6.98
CA GLY A 4 1.57 -7.69 6.54
C GLY A 4 3.04 -8.08 6.58
N SER A 5 3.88 -7.39 5.80
CA SER A 5 5.34 -7.64 5.77
C SER A 5 6.02 -7.73 7.14
N PRO A 6 5.64 -6.94 8.18
CA PRO A 6 6.18 -7.11 9.53
C PRO A 6 5.87 -8.45 10.19
N GLU A 7 4.70 -9.04 9.93
CA GLU A 7 4.32 -10.34 10.48
C GLU A 7 5.07 -11.47 9.78
N LEU A 8 5.25 -11.38 8.46
CA LEU A 8 6.06 -12.35 7.71
C LEU A 8 7.51 -12.38 8.19
N VAL A 9 8.11 -11.21 8.44
CA VAL A 9 9.47 -11.09 9.01
C VAL A 9 9.55 -11.74 10.39
N ARG A 10 8.54 -11.56 11.24
CA ARG A 10 8.48 -12.25 12.54
C ARG A 10 8.38 -13.76 12.39
N GLN A 11 7.64 -14.26 11.40
CA GLN A 11 7.51 -15.70 11.15
C GLN A 11 8.82 -16.31 10.65
N VAL A 12 9.55 -15.61 9.77
CA VAL A 12 10.90 -16.03 9.35
C VAL A 12 11.86 -16.04 10.53
N ARG A 13 11.89 -14.99 11.35
CA ARG A 13 12.73 -14.95 12.56
C ARG A 13 12.43 -16.07 13.56
N ARG A 14 11.18 -16.53 13.62
CA ARG A 14 10.73 -17.61 14.51
C ARG A 14 10.94 -19.01 13.92
N GLY A 15 11.53 -19.12 12.72
CA GLY A 15 11.72 -20.39 12.02
C GLY A 15 10.40 -21.04 11.58
N LYS A 16 9.31 -20.27 11.50
CA LYS A 16 8.02 -20.75 10.99
C LYS A 16 7.91 -20.66 9.47
N LEU A 17 8.75 -19.83 8.85
CA LEU A 17 8.90 -19.67 7.41
C LEU A 17 10.39 -19.66 7.10
N ASP A 18 10.80 -20.29 6.01
CA ASP A 18 12.19 -20.26 5.55
C ASP A 18 12.54 -18.95 4.82
N ALA A 19 11.55 -18.36 4.15
CA ALA A 19 11.67 -17.10 3.42
C ALA A 19 10.33 -16.36 3.34
N ALA A 20 10.38 -15.04 3.12
CA ALA A 20 9.20 -14.22 2.89
C ALA A 20 9.47 -13.10 1.87
N LEU A 21 8.50 -12.89 0.97
CA LEU A 21 8.47 -11.71 0.10
C LEU A 21 7.84 -10.54 0.85
N VAL A 22 8.54 -9.41 0.89
CA VAL A 22 8.17 -8.27 1.71
C VAL A 22 8.39 -6.95 1.00
N ALA A 23 7.53 -5.97 1.30
CA ALA A 23 7.70 -4.61 0.81
C ALA A 23 8.60 -3.83 1.77
N LEU A 24 9.67 -3.25 1.23
CA LEU A 24 10.56 -2.35 1.96
C LEU A 24 9.99 -0.92 1.98
N PRO A 25 10.34 -0.11 2.99
CA PRO A 25 11.22 -0.44 4.11
C PRO A 25 10.51 -1.13 5.28
N LEU A 26 11.24 -2.04 5.94
CA LEU A 26 10.86 -2.67 7.20
C LEU A 26 12.11 -3.00 8.01
N GLU A 27 11.95 -3.29 9.30
CA GLU A 27 13.05 -3.68 10.17
C GLU A 27 13.42 -5.16 9.97
N ALA A 28 14.56 -5.40 9.33
CA ALA A 28 15.03 -6.75 8.98
C ALA A 28 16.32 -7.17 9.73
N THR A 29 16.67 -6.53 10.84
CA THR A 29 17.88 -6.86 11.64
C THR A 29 17.99 -8.38 11.88
N GLY A 30 19.15 -8.96 11.61
CA GLY A 30 19.39 -10.40 11.76
C GLY A 30 18.78 -11.30 10.67
N LEU A 31 18.25 -10.72 9.59
CA LEU A 31 17.84 -11.46 8.39
C LEU A 31 18.65 -10.99 7.18
N THR A 32 18.94 -11.92 6.27
CA THR A 32 19.49 -11.57 4.95
C THR A 32 18.36 -11.03 4.08
N VAL A 33 18.52 -9.80 3.58
CA VAL A 33 17.57 -9.17 2.65
C VAL A 33 18.21 -9.11 1.28
N THR A 34 17.63 -9.81 0.31
CA THR A 34 18.03 -9.72 -1.09
C THR A 34 17.05 -8.78 -1.81
N PRO A 35 17.48 -7.58 -2.24
CA PRO A 35 16.63 -6.72 -3.04
C PRO A 35 16.32 -7.40 -4.37
N LEU A 36 15.06 -7.37 -4.76
CA LEU A 36 14.66 -7.74 -6.12
C LEU A 36 14.67 -6.45 -6.95
N ASP A 37 15.33 -6.47 -8.11
CA ASP A 37 15.29 -5.37 -9.10
C ASP A 37 13.92 -5.32 -9.80
N TRP A 38 12.88 -5.15 -8.98
CA TRP A 38 11.49 -5.14 -9.37
C TRP A 38 10.86 -3.84 -8.89
N GLN A 39 10.54 -2.97 -9.84
CA GLN A 39 9.78 -1.75 -9.58
C GLN A 39 8.33 -1.99 -9.95
N GLU A 40 7.46 -1.89 -8.96
CA GLU A 40 6.02 -2.01 -9.16
C GLU A 40 5.37 -0.63 -9.22
N PRO A 41 4.79 -0.23 -10.36
CA PRO A 41 4.10 1.04 -10.44
C PRO A 41 2.86 1.04 -9.53
N LEU A 42 2.59 2.17 -8.90
CA LEU A 42 1.35 2.38 -8.15
C LEU A 42 0.27 2.94 -9.08
N ILE A 43 -0.94 2.42 -8.95
CA ILE A 43 -2.16 2.91 -9.59
C ILE A 43 -3.08 3.54 -8.54
N ALA A 44 -3.84 4.56 -8.95
CA ALA A 44 -4.87 5.13 -8.11
C ALA A 44 -6.20 4.41 -8.37
N ALA A 45 -6.79 3.84 -7.32
CA ALA A 45 -8.16 3.34 -7.34
C ALA A 45 -9.10 4.51 -7.03
N LEU A 46 -9.89 4.91 -8.03
CA LEU A 46 -10.79 6.05 -7.98
C LEU A 46 -12.23 5.61 -8.25
N PRO A 47 -13.23 6.32 -7.71
CA PRO A 47 -14.63 6.13 -8.10
C PRO A 47 -14.84 6.55 -9.56
N SER A 48 -15.62 5.80 -10.33
CA SER A 48 -15.88 6.10 -11.75
C SER A 48 -16.61 7.42 -11.98
N VAL A 49 -17.29 7.93 -10.95
CA VAL A 49 -18.00 9.22 -10.98
C VAL A 49 -17.07 10.43 -10.89
N TRP A 50 -15.79 10.24 -10.56
CA TRP A 50 -14.83 11.33 -10.49
C TRP A 50 -14.24 11.65 -11.87
N PRO A 51 -14.11 12.94 -12.25
CA PRO A 51 -13.48 13.33 -13.51
C PRO A 51 -12.08 12.71 -13.72
N GLU A 52 -11.31 12.60 -12.65
CA GLU A 52 -9.96 12.04 -12.65
C GLU A 52 -9.91 10.57 -13.10
N ALA A 53 -11.01 9.82 -12.95
CA ALA A 53 -11.11 8.43 -13.38
C ALA A 53 -11.09 8.27 -14.92
N SER A 54 -11.36 9.34 -15.66
CA SER A 54 -11.27 9.36 -17.13
C SER A 54 -9.85 9.59 -17.66
N LEU A 55 -8.90 9.94 -16.78
CA LEU A 55 -7.53 10.25 -17.17
C LEU A 55 -6.69 8.97 -17.24
N THR A 56 -5.89 8.84 -18.31
CA THR A 56 -4.92 7.75 -18.47
C THR A 56 -3.67 7.94 -17.60
N SER A 57 -3.40 9.17 -17.17
CA SER A 57 -2.31 9.53 -16.27
C SER A 57 -2.72 10.75 -15.44
N LEU A 58 -2.35 10.75 -14.16
CA LEU A 58 -2.61 11.86 -13.24
C LEU A 58 -1.41 12.11 -12.35
N SER A 59 -1.17 13.38 -12.03
CA SER A 59 -0.18 13.74 -11.01
C SER A 59 -0.76 13.50 -9.62
N LEU A 60 0.07 13.07 -8.67
CA LEU A 60 -0.37 12.91 -7.28
C LEU A 60 -0.94 14.22 -6.72
N THR A 61 -0.34 15.36 -7.07
CA THR A 61 -0.81 16.69 -6.65
C THR A 61 -2.23 17.00 -7.10
N ALA A 62 -2.68 16.47 -8.23
CA ALA A 62 -4.06 16.64 -8.68
C ALA A 62 -5.07 16.01 -7.71
N LEU A 63 -4.66 14.97 -6.96
CA LEU A 63 -5.50 14.28 -5.99
C LEU A 63 -5.48 14.89 -4.59
N ASN A 64 -4.75 15.99 -4.34
CA ASN A 64 -4.64 16.59 -2.99
C ASN A 64 -5.98 17.02 -2.39
N HIS A 65 -6.95 17.34 -3.24
CA HIS A 65 -8.29 17.75 -2.82
C HIS A 65 -9.22 16.56 -2.51
N ARG A 66 -8.73 15.33 -2.69
CA ARG A 66 -9.45 14.09 -2.45
C ARG A 66 -8.87 13.35 -1.23
N PRO A 67 -9.70 12.72 -0.40
CA PRO A 67 -9.20 11.94 0.72
C PRO A 67 -8.57 10.61 0.26
N LEU A 68 -7.47 10.24 0.90
CA LEU A 68 -6.74 9.00 0.68
C LEU A 68 -7.04 8.00 1.81
N PHE A 69 -7.54 6.82 1.47
CA PHE A 69 -7.54 5.67 2.36
C PHE A 69 -6.11 5.24 2.64
N TRP A 70 -5.73 5.28 3.92
CA TRP A 70 -4.38 4.96 4.33
C TRP A 70 -4.39 4.23 5.67
N PHE A 71 -3.49 3.25 5.80
CA PHE A 71 -3.34 2.50 7.03
C PHE A 71 -2.73 3.36 8.15
N LYS A 72 -3.06 3.01 9.39
CA LYS A 72 -2.51 3.68 10.57
C LYS A 72 -1.02 3.38 10.77
N ARG A 73 -0.25 4.37 11.23
CA ARG A 73 1.22 4.29 11.39
C ARG A 73 1.66 3.08 12.21
N GLU A 74 0.89 2.68 13.22
CA GLU A 74 1.18 1.56 14.13
C GLU A 74 1.30 0.22 13.41
N ARG A 75 0.64 0.07 12.24
CA ARG A 75 0.69 -1.18 11.46
C ARG A 75 2.05 -1.39 10.78
N ASN A 76 2.67 -0.32 10.30
CA ASN A 76 4.02 -0.35 9.71
C ASN A 76 4.65 1.06 9.71
N PRO A 77 5.31 1.46 10.81
CA PRO A 77 5.87 2.81 10.93
C PRO A 77 6.92 3.12 9.86
N ALA A 78 7.81 2.16 9.56
CA ALA A 78 8.87 2.33 8.58
C ALA A 78 8.32 2.62 7.18
N PHE A 79 7.37 1.80 6.72
CA PHE A 79 6.74 1.99 5.40
C PHE A 79 5.88 3.26 5.36
N PHE A 80 5.18 3.58 6.45
CA PHE A 80 4.38 4.81 6.55
C PHE A 80 5.27 6.06 6.42
N ASP A 81 6.34 6.14 7.22
CA ASP A 81 7.21 7.32 7.26
C ASP A 81 7.97 7.49 5.93
N TYR A 82 8.43 6.38 5.33
CA TYR A 82 9.06 6.39 4.01
C TYR A 82 8.11 6.86 2.91
N THR A 83 6.90 6.31 2.86
CA THR A 83 5.93 6.68 1.84
C THR A 83 5.47 8.14 2.03
N ARG A 84 5.30 8.60 3.28
CA ARG A 84 5.03 10.00 3.59
C ARG A 84 6.16 10.93 3.14
N HIS A 85 7.42 10.52 3.27
CA HIS A 85 8.55 11.29 2.76
C HIS A 85 8.48 11.44 1.24
N ILE A 86 8.17 10.35 0.51
CA ILE A 86 7.98 10.38 -0.94
C ILE A 86 6.81 11.30 -1.33
N PHE A 87 5.65 11.14 -0.67
CA PHE A 87 4.48 11.97 -0.93
C PHE A 87 4.79 13.46 -0.73
N ARG A 88 5.45 13.81 0.36
CA ARG A 88 5.87 15.20 0.62
C ARG A 88 6.80 15.73 -0.47
N ARG A 89 7.79 14.95 -0.91
CA ARG A 89 8.70 15.34 -2.00
C ARG A 89 7.98 15.51 -3.34
N ALA A 90 6.91 14.75 -3.55
CA ALA A 90 6.05 14.87 -4.73
C ALA A 90 4.96 15.97 -4.60
N GLY A 91 4.91 16.72 -3.49
CA GLY A 91 3.87 17.73 -3.24
C GLY A 91 2.49 17.15 -2.91
N TYR A 92 2.41 15.86 -2.57
CA TYR A 92 1.18 15.16 -2.24
C TYR A 92 0.94 15.16 -0.72
N ALA A 93 -0.14 15.82 -0.30
CA ALA A 93 -0.54 15.98 1.10
C ALA A 93 -2.08 15.89 1.24
N PRO A 94 -2.71 14.74 0.90
CA PRO A 94 -4.15 14.57 1.02
C PRO A 94 -4.58 14.45 2.48
N SER A 95 -5.86 14.70 2.76
CA SER A 95 -6.49 14.23 3.99
C SER A 95 -6.50 12.69 4.00
N CYS A 96 -6.29 12.07 5.16
CA CYS A 96 -6.26 10.61 5.26
C CYS A 96 -7.51 10.09 5.96
N LEU A 97 -8.13 9.10 5.34
CA LEU A 97 -9.18 8.27 5.94
C LEU A 97 -8.57 6.94 6.38
N GLU A 98 -9.08 6.39 7.47
CA GLU A 98 -8.66 5.07 7.91
C GLU A 98 -9.05 4.01 6.88
N GLU A 99 -8.03 3.26 6.42
CA GLU A 99 -8.21 2.14 5.51
C GLU A 99 -8.93 0.98 6.20
N PRO A 100 -10.07 0.49 5.66
CA PRO A 100 -10.71 -0.73 6.14
C PRO A 100 -9.76 -1.94 6.08
N LEU A 101 -9.93 -2.87 7.02
CA LEU A 101 -9.11 -4.10 7.03
C LEU A 101 -9.50 -5.05 5.89
N GLU A 102 -10.77 -5.05 5.54
CA GLU A 102 -11.37 -5.88 4.51
C GLU A 102 -11.32 -5.17 3.14
N HIS A 103 -10.81 -5.88 2.14
CA HIS A 103 -10.53 -5.30 0.82
C HIS A 103 -11.81 -4.97 0.04
N ASP A 104 -12.84 -5.80 0.17
CA ASP A 104 -14.18 -5.58 -0.39
C ASP A 104 -14.83 -4.32 0.20
N VAL A 105 -14.67 -4.08 1.51
CA VAL A 105 -15.14 -2.86 2.17
C VAL A 105 -14.39 -1.64 1.65
N LEU A 106 -13.07 -1.70 1.51
CA LEU A 106 -12.28 -0.63 0.90
C LEU A 106 -12.77 -0.30 -0.52
N LEU A 107 -12.92 -1.31 -1.37
CA LEU A 107 -13.38 -1.14 -2.75
C LEU A 107 -14.81 -0.58 -2.81
N ALA A 108 -15.71 -1.04 -1.95
CA ALA A 108 -17.08 -0.52 -1.87
C ALA A 108 -17.10 0.96 -1.47
N ARG A 109 -16.28 1.37 -0.50
CA ARG A 109 -16.17 2.76 -0.07
C ARG A 109 -15.56 3.66 -1.14
N ILE A 110 -14.55 3.16 -1.87
CA ILE A 110 -14.03 3.85 -3.05
C ILE A 110 -15.14 3.98 -4.10
N ALA A 111 -15.86 2.91 -4.44
CA ALA A 111 -16.94 2.97 -5.41
C ALA A 111 -18.05 3.97 -5.01
N HIS A 112 -18.30 4.14 -3.71
CA HIS A 112 -19.26 5.10 -3.16
C HIS A 112 -18.77 6.56 -3.24
N GLY A 113 -17.47 6.79 -3.43
CA GLY A 113 -16.91 8.14 -3.51
C GLY A 113 -16.34 8.70 -2.20
N ASP A 114 -16.21 7.87 -1.16
CA ASP A 114 -15.66 8.29 0.14
C ASP A 114 -14.20 8.77 0.03
N GLY A 115 -13.44 8.21 -0.92
CA GLY A 115 -12.02 8.48 -1.09
C GLY A 115 -11.37 7.60 -2.14
N LEU A 116 -10.04 7.69 -2.23
CA LEU A 116 -9.21 6.90 -3.13
C LEU A 116 -8.21 6.04 -2.37
N SER A 117 -7.63 5.05 -3.05
CA SER A 117 -6.48 4.31 -2.53
C SER A 117 -5.38 4.19 -3.58
N LEU A 118 -4.13 4.01 -3.14
CA LEU A 118 -3.00 3.72 -4.01
C LEU A 118 -2.65 2.25 -3.89
N LEU A 119 -2.73 1.54 -5.01
CA LEU A 119 -2.52 0.10 -5.07
C LEU A 119 -1.37 -0.23 -6.01
N PRO A 120 -0.63 -1.32 -5.79
CA PRO A 120 0.29 -1.83 -6.81
C PRO A 120 -0.48 -2.19 -8.09
N ALA A 121 0.08 -1.86 -9.25
CA ALA A 121 -0.54 -2.11 -10.55
C ALA A 121 -0.82 -3.59 -10.80
N ARG A 122 0.01 -4.48 -10.24
CA ARG A 122 -0.22 -5.91 -10.24
C ARG A 122 -0.59 -6.27 -8.81
N LEU A 123 -1.88 -6.47 -8.55
CA LEU A 123 -2.26 -7.13 -7.31
C LEU A 123 -1.66 -8.53 -7.38
N PRO A 124 -0.74 -8.93 -6.49
CA PRO A 124 -0.19 -10.27 -6.59
C PRO A 124 -1.31 -11.25 -6.22
N LEU A 125 -1.76 -12.00 -7.23
CA LEU A 125 -2.48 -13.26 -7.06
C LEU A 125 -1.54 -14.21 -6.32
N PHE A 126 -1.49 -14.13 -5.00
CA PHE A 126 -0.75 -15.09 -4.19
C PHE A 126 -1.58 -16.36 -4.05
N SER A 127 -1.29 -17.34 -4.93
CA SER A 127 -1.62 -18.74 -4.69
C SER A 127 -0.71 -19.25 -3.58
N ALA A 128 -1.27 -19.46 -2.39
CA ALA A 128 -0.69 -20.38 -1.43
C ALA A 128 -1.00 -21.79 -1.94
N ARG A 129 0.01 -22.50 -2.43
CA ARG A 129 -0.05 -23.96 -2.51
C ARG A 129 0.61 -24.51 -1.24
N ALA A 130 -0.18 -25.31 -0.53
CA ALA A 130 0.26 -26.20 0.53
C ALA A 130 1.21 -27.27 0.00
#